data_AF-A0A9W9HC83-F1
#
_entry.id   AF-A0A9W9HC83-F1
#
_cell.length_a   1.000
_cell.length_b   1.000
_cell.length_c   1.000
_cell.angle_alpha   90.00
_cell.angle_beta   90.00
_cell.angle_gamma   90.00
#
_symmetry.space_group_name_H-M   'P 1'
#
loop_
_entity.id
_entity.type
_entity.pdbx_description
1 polymer ?
#
loop_
_entity_poly.entity_id
_entity_poly.type
_entity_poly.pdbx_seq_one_letter_code
_entity_poly.pdbx_strand_id
1 'polypeptide(L)'
;MGKVNLTALRVRQTALNQFASGKTSKLPQWVGVVGEIPPAETLIRTRPPQHQLVHRRLKTVTVPYSEKPKVTVSLEYQEKRIKPKKASRLFQPVEIKYEEDQLRSKFFRDHPWELARPRVLLESTGKDFENYDWRRIEQPGKRLDGESVVQRQLWLLNHVPDITESAAYDIARREFYRLRLKEDIQRRVAAEEAEAYGAKFGPSYMEIGMKLENEQYDKWVTWARSAAQVQDQRHAALTGAPDLGDAGEASELEMEEPEAVPA
;
A
#
# COMPACT_ATOMS: atom_id res chain seq x y z
N MET A 1 -21.11 14.70 -26.57
CA MET A 1 -20.23 15.66 -25.86
C MET A 1 -21.12 16.66 -25.16
N GLY A 2 -21.28 16.55 -23.84
CA GLY A 2 -22.10 17.49 -23.07
C GLY A 2 -21.56 18.91 -23.21
N LYS A 3 -22.44 19.90 -23.38
CA LYS A 3 -22.05 21.31 -23.36
C LYS A 3 -21.47 21.62 -21.98
N VAL A 4 -20.30 22.23 -21.93
CA VAL A 4 -19.69 22.62 -20.65
C VAL A 4 -20.53 23.72 -20.02
N ASN A 5 -21.02 23.49 -18.80
CA ASN A 5 -21.83 24.47 -18.09
C ASN A 5 -20.91 25.50 -17.40
N LEU A 6 -20.95 26.74 -17.87
CA LEU A 6 -20.14 27.85 -17.35
C LEU A 6 -20.92 28.76 -16.37
N THR A 7 -22.16 28.42 -16.02
CA THR A 7 -22.98 29.28 -15.14
C THR A 7 -22.34 29.48 -13.77
N ALA A 8 -21.73 28.44 -13.20
CA ALA A 8 -21.06 28.49 -11.90
C ALA A 8 -19.82 29.40 -11.90
N LEU A 9 -19.07 29.46 -13.01
CA LEU A 9 -17.90 30.34 -13.14
C LEU A 9 -18.30 31.80 -13.41
N ARG A 10 -19.49 32.02 -13.99
CA ARG A 10 -19.98 33.35 -14.39
C ARG A 10 -20.94 33.98 -13.38
N VAL A 11 -21.03 33.47 -12.15
CA VAL A 11 -21.93 33.96 -11.09
C VAL A 11 -21.72 35.45 -10.79
N ARG A 12 -20.47 35.93 -10.82
CA ARG A 12 -20.18 37.36 -10.68
C ARG A 12 -20.75 38.19 -11.83
N GLN A 13 -20.58 37.72 -13.07
CA GLN A 13 -21.09 38.40 -14.27
C GLN A 13 -22.62 38.43 -14.25
N THR A 14 -23.28 37.33 -13.86
CA THR A 14 -24.75 37.28 -13.79
C THR A 14 -25.29 38.19 -12.69
N ALA A 15 -24.65 38.27 -11.52
CA ALA A 15 -25.05 39.18 -10.44
C ALA A 15 -24.90 40.66 -10.83
N LEU A 16 -23.78 41.02 -11.48
CA LEU A 16 -23.60 42.38 -12.03
C LEU A 16 -24.67 42.72 -13.07
N ASN A 17 -25.00 41.79 -13.95
CA ASN A 17 -26.04 41.98 -14.96
C ASN A 17 -27.44 42.10 -14.34
N GLN A 18 -27.77 41.34 -13.29
CA GLN A 18 -29.04 41.43 -12.57
C GLN A 18 -29.19 42.74 -11.79
N PHE A 19 -28.10 43.25 -11.24
CA PHE A 19 -28.06 44.57 -10.61
C PHE A 19 -28.26 45.68 -11.65
N ALA A 20 -27.52 45.63 -12.76
CA ALA A 20 -27.65 46.58 -13.87
C ALA A 20 -29.05 46.58 -14.50
N SER A 21 -29.72 45.42 -14.58
CA SER A 21 -31.09 45.31 -15.08
C SER A 21 -32.17 45.66 -14.06
N GLY A 22 -31.81 46.12 -12.85
CA GLY A 22 -32.74 46.47 -11.78
C GLY A 22 -33.50 45.29 -11.15
N LYS A 23 -33.12 44.04 -11.44
CA LYS A 23 -33.74 42.83 -10.84
C LYS A 23 -33.36 42.67 -9.36
N THR A 24 -32.20 43.19 -8.98
CA THR A 24 -31.70 43.17 -7.59
C THR A 24 -31.36 44.60 -7.18
N SER A 25 -31.86 45.03 -6.02
CA SER A 25 -31.68 46.40 -5.51
C SER A 25 -30.34 46.62 -4.81
N LYS A 26 -29.74 45.56 -4.26
CA LYS A 26 -28.45 45.61 -3.57
C LYS A 26 -27.51 44.58 -4.17
N LEU A 27 -26.26 44.98 -4.40
CA LEU A 27 -25.23 44.06 -4.87
C LEU A 27 -24.83 43.10 -3.73
N PRO A 28 -24.73 41.80 -3.97
CA PRO A 28 -24.26 40.86 -2.95
C PRO A 28 -22.82 41.17 -2.50
N GLN A 29 -22.55 41.03 -1.20
CA GLN A 29 -21.24 41.36 -0.61
C GLN A 29 -20.07 40.58 -1.22
N TRP A 30 -20.30 39.34 -1.65
CA TRP A 30 -19.28 38.49 -2.27
C TRP A 30 -18.84 38.95 -3.67
N VAL A 31 -19.60 39.81 -4.36
CA VAL A 31 -19.27 40.24 -5.75
C VAL A 31 -17.94 41.01 -5.81
N GLY A 32 -17.62 41.77 -4.76
CA GLY A 32 -16.33 42.44 -4.60
C GLY A 32 -15.19 41.43 -4.43
N VAL A 33 -15.35 40.49 -3.49
CA VAL A 33 -14.35 39.44 -3.18
C VAL A 33 -14.05 38.55 -4.40
N VAL A 34 -15.08 38.13 -5.15
CA VAL A 34 -14.90 37.33 -6.38
C VAL A 34 -14.27 38.15 -7.51
N GLY A 35 -14.33 39.49 -7.43
CA GLY A 35 -13.62 40.38 -8.34
C GLY A 35 -12.11 40.44 -8.04
N GLU A 36 -11.73 40.39 -6.77
CA GLU A 36 -10.34 40.35 -6.32
C GLU A 36 -9.70 38.97 -6.55
N ILE A 37 -10.49 37.90 -6.36
CA ILE A 37 -10.06 36.51 -6.55
C ILE A 37 -10.91 35.89 -7.68
N PRO A 38 -10.55 36.12 -8.96
CA PRO A 38 -11.28 35.52 -10.07
C PRO A 38 -11.14 34.00 -10.06
N PRO A 39 -12.20 33.24 -10.44
CA PRO A 39 -12.13 31.79 -10.53
C PRO A 39 -11.16 31.33 -11.63
N ALA A 40 -10.51 30.18 -11.44
CA ALA A 40 -9.60 29.61 -12.44
C ALA A 40 -10.36 29.11 -13.70
N GLU A 41 -9.84 29.43 -14.88
CA GLU A 41 -10.51 29.20 -16.18
C GLU A 41 -10.23 27.82 -16.82
N THR A 42 -9.40 26.97 -16.20
CA THR A 42 -8.77 25.85 -16.92
C THR A 42 -9.67 24.63 -17.07
N LEU A 43 -10.59 24.67 -18.03
CA LEU A 43 -11.25 23.47 -18.60
C LEU A 43 -10.45 22.86 -19.76
N ILE A 44 -9.20 23.30 -19.92
CA ILE A 44 -8.27 22.84 -20.95
C ILE A 44 -7.56 21.59 -20.43
N ARG A 45 -7.54 20.53 -21.24
CA ARG A 45 -6.73 19.34 -20.94
C ARG A 45 -5.25 19.70 -21.14
N THR A 46 -4.49 19.76 -20.06
CA THR A 46 -3.04 20.00 -20.09
C THR A 46 -2.28 18.69 -20.28
N ARG A 47 -1.06 18.78 -20.83
CA ARG A 47 -0.18 17.62 -20.93
C ARG A 47 0.42 17.34 -19.54
N PRO A 48 0.33 16.12 -19.01
CA PRO A 48 0.89 15.80 -17.71
C PRO A 48 2.43 15.81 -17.75
N PRO A 49 3.09 16.10 -16.61
CA PRO A 49 4.54 15.96 -16.50
C PRO A 49 4.94 14.51 -16.75
N GLN A 50 6.06 14.29 -17.45
CA GLN A 50 6.57 12.95 -17.71
C GLN A 50 7.43 12.49 -16.53
N HIS A 51 7.05 11.36 -15.93
CA HIS A 51 7.85 10.70 -14.89
C HIS A 51 8.67 9.57 -15.52
N GLN A 52 9.99 9.76 -15.67
CA GLN A 52 10.90 8.73 -16.14
C GLN A 52 11.55 8.01 -14.95
N LEU A 53 11.82 6.72 -15.08
CA LEU A 53 12.55 5.97 -14.08
C LEU A 53 14.05 6.29 -14.23
N VAL A 54 14.61 6.98 -13.24
CA VAL A 54 16.00 7.43 -13.20
C VAL A 54 16.72 6.68 -12.09
N HIS A 55 17.90 6.15 -12.38
CA HIS A 55 18.81 5.63 -11.36
C HIS A 55 19.95 6.62 -11.18
N ARG A 56 20.16 7.04 -9.94
CA ARG A 56 21.33 7.86 -9.58
C ARG A 56 22.42 6.93 -9.08
N ARG A 57 23.62 6.96 -9.65
CA ARG A 57 24.75 6.14 -9.18
C ARG A 57 26.04 6.94 -9.17
N LEU A 58 26.96 6.65 -8.25
CA LEU A 58 28.32 7.17 -8.31
C LEU A 58 29.20 6.19 -9.08
N LYS A 59 29.86 6.69 -10.11
CA LYS A 59 30.85 5.92 -10.88
C LYS A 59 32.21 6.57 -10.77
N THR A 60 33.24 5.75 -10.60
CA THR A 60 34.60 6.23 -10.83
C THR A 60 34.85 6.28 -12.34
N VAL A 61 35.13 7.48 -12.83
CA VAL A 61 35.54 7.65 -14.22
C VAL A 61 37.05 7.81 -14.21
N THR A 62 37.71 6.85 -14.87
CA THR A 62 39.15 6.96 -15.15
C THR A 62 39.29 7.99 -16.26
N VAL A 63 39.88 9.14 -15.94
CA VAL A 63 40.06 10.22 -16.90
C VAL A 63 41.31 9.89 -17.72
N PRO A 64 41.22 9.83 -19.07
CA PRO A 64 42.43 9.72 -19.88
C PRO A 64 43.27 10.96 -19.59
N TYR A 65 44.52 10.77 -19.14
CA TYR A 65 45.51 11.81 -18.74
C TYR A 65 45.54 12.24 -17.25
N SER A 66 44.82 11.60 -16.32
CA SER A 66 44.97 11.86 -14.86
C SER A 66 45.08 10.58 -14.06
N GLU A 67 46.11 10.46 -13.21
CA GLU A 67 46.35 9.30 -12.33
C GLU A 67 45.28 9.15 -11.23
N LYS A 68 44.59 10.24 -10.88
CA LYS A 68 43.55 10.22 -9.84
C LYS A 68 42.18 9.95 -10.47
N PRO A 69 41.47 8.89 -10.05
CA PRO A 69 40.11 8.63 -10.52
C PRO A 69 39.17 9.73 -10.02
N LYS A 70 38.34 10.27 -10.92
CA LYS A 70 37.34 11.28 -10.57
C LYS A 70 36.00 10.60 -10.33
N VAL A 71 35.40 10.84 -9.16
CA VAL A 71 34.05 10.34 -8.86
C VAL A 71 33.03 11.30 -9.47
N THR A 72 32.18 10.78 -10.35
CA THR A 72 31.08 11.55 -10.98
C THR A 72 29.75 10.86 -10.76
N VAL A 73 28.70 11.66 -10.54
CA VAL A 73 27.32 11.16 -10.46
C VAL A 73 26.85 10.85 -11.87
N SER A 74 26.64 9.57 -12.18
CA SER A 74 25.97 9.15 -13.40
C SER A 74 24.47 9.03 -13.12
N LEU A 75 23.67 9.73 -13.91
CA LEU A 75 22.22 9.51 -13.99
C LEU A 75 21.97 8.53 -15.13
N GLU A 76 21.62 7.30 -14.78
CA GLU A 76 21.22 6.30 -15.76
C GLU A 76 19.71 6.42 -15.96
N TYR A 77 19.33 7.04 -17.07
CA TYR A 77 17.96 6.99 -17.56
C TYR A 77 17.74 5.63 -18.21
N GLN A 78 16.71 4.89 -17.80
CA GLN A 78 16.23 3.82 -18.66
C GLN A 78 15.48 4.44 -19.83
N GLU A 79 16.24 4.84 -20.85
CA GLU A 79 15.72 5.29 -22.14
C GLU A 79 15.11 4.11 -22.88
N LYS A 80 13.98 3.60 -22.41
CA LYS A 80 13.12 2.77 -23.26
C LYS A 80 12.71 3.67 -24.43
N ARG A 81 13.13 3.32 -25.66
CA ARG A 81 12.68 3.99 -26.89
C ARG A 81 11.16 4.15 -26.85
N ILE A 82 10.70 5.39 -26.63
CA ILE A 82 9.28 5.69 -26.52
C ILE A 82 8.72 5.63 -27.93
N LYS A 83 8.05 4.53 -28.28
CA LYS A 83 7.22 4.48 -29.50
C LYS A 83 6.19 5.60 -29.40
N PRO A 84 5.92 6.36 -30.48
CA PRO A 84 4.98 7.48 -30.43
C PRO A 84 3.63 6.99 -29.91
N LYS A 85 3.19 7.57 -28.77
CA LYS A 85 1.90 7.23 -28.18
C LYS A 85 0.78 7.70 -29.10
N LYS A 86 -0.32 6.93 -29.17
CA LYS A 86 -1.56 7.39 -29.82
C LYS A 86 -1.98 8.74 -29.23
N ALA A 87 -2.50 9.64 -30.07
CA ALA A 87 -2.92 10.99 -29.64
C ALA A 87 -3.91 10.97 -28.45
N SER A 88 -4.71 9.90 -28.32
CA SER A 88 -5.63 9.69 -27.21
C SER A 88 -4.96 9.59 -25.83
N ARG A 89 -3.68 9.22 -25.75
CA ARG A 89 -2.92 9.07 -24.49
C ARG A 89 -2.03 10.27 -24.15
N LEU A 90 -2.04 11.34 -24.96
CA LEU A 90 -1.21 12.53 -24.73
C LEU A 90 -1.63 13.32 -23.48
N PHE A 91 -2.91 13.26 -23.12
CA PHE A 91 -3.48 13.96 -21.97
C PHE A 91 -3.78 13.01 -20.78
N GLN A 92 -3.34 11.76 -20.86
CA GLN A 92 -3.54 10.77 -19.80
C GLN A 92 -2.42 10.88 -18.78
N PRO A 93 -2.73 11.03 -17.46
CA PRO A 93 -1.73 11.02 -16.41
C PRO A 93 -0.78 9.82 -16.51
N VAL A 94 0.51 10.06 -16.25
CA VAL A 94 1.55 9.04 -16.33
C VAL A 94 1.71 8.36 -14.97
N GLU A 95 1.93 7.04 -15.00
CA GLU A 95 2.26 6.25 -13.82
C GLU A 95 3.60 6.70 -13.22
N ILE A 96 3.62 6.97 -11.91
CA ILE A 96 4.80 7.36 -11.16
C ILE A 96 5.58 6.09 -10.81
N LYS A 97 6.87 6.03 -11.14
CA LYS A 97 7.72 4.85 -10.92
C LYS A 97 9.01 5.24 -10.25
N TYR A 98 9.32 4.53 -9.18
CA TYR A 98 10.54 4.74 -8.40
C TYR A 98 11.49 3.55 -8.52
N GLU A 99 12.77 3.78 -8.27
CA GLU A 99 13.75 2.68 -8.26
C GLU A 99 13.55 1.77 -7.04
N GLU A 100 13.11 2.37 -5.94
CA GLU A 100 12.78 1.75 -4.66
C GLU A 100 11.69 0.70 -4.79
N ASP A 101 10.76 0.83 -5.74
CA ASP A 101 9.65 -0.12 -5.94
C ASP A 101 10.17 -1.50 -6.36
N GLN A 102 11.24 -1.52 -7.15
CA GLN A 102 11.91 -2.78 -7.53
C GLN A 102 12.63 -3.40 -6.34
N LEU A 103 13.28 -2.58 -5.52
CA LEU A 103 13.99 -3.02 -4.31
C LEU A 103 13.01 -3.56 -3.26
N ARG A 104 11.89 -2.88 -3.02
CA ARG A 104 10.79 -3.34 -2.15
C ARG A 104 10.28 -4.69 -2.60
N SER A 105 9.98 -4.81 -3.90
CA SER A 105 9.46 -6.06 -4.47
C SER A 105 10.43 -7.23 -4.27
N LYS A 106 11.73 -7.01 -4.45
CA LYS A 106 12.76 -8.03 -4.20
C LYS A 106 12.81 -8.40 -2.70
N PHE A 107 12.86 -7.40 -1.81
CA PHE A 107 12.97 -7.63 -0.37
C PHE A 107 11.79 -8.43 0.20
N PHE A 108 10.55 -8.05 -0.10
CA PHE A 108 9.37 -8.72 0.44
C PHE A 108 9.10 -10.10 -0.18
N ARG A 109 9.62 -10.36 -1.38
CA ARG A 109 9.62 -11.72 -1.95
C ARG A 109 10.55 -12.65 -1.18
N ASP A 110 11.72 -12.15 -0.80
CA ASP A 110 12.69 -12.93 0.00
C ASP A 110 12.23 -13.06 1.46
N HIS A 111 11.47 -12.09 1.99
CA HIS A 111 11.01 -12.03 3.38
C HIS A 111 9.48 -11.91 3.49
N PRO A 112 8.71 -12.97 3.16
CA PRO A 112 7.25 -12.92 3.21
C PRO A 112 6.72 -12.57 4.62
N TRP A 113 7.38 -13.07 5.67
CA TRP A 113 6.96 -12.86 7.06
C TRP A 113 7.19 -11.43 7.58
N GLU A 114 7.94 -10.59 6.87
CA GLU A 114 7.98 -9.16 7.20
C GLU A 114 6.66 -8.47 6.87
N LEU A 115 5.82 -9.03 5.97
CA LEU A 115 4.46 -8.53 5.71
C LEU A 115 3.50 -8.83 6.87
N ALA A 116 3.77 -9.84 7.69
CA ALA A 116 2.96 -10.16 8.86
C ALA A 116 3.18 -9.16 10.00
N ARG A 117 4.25 -8.36 9.96
CA ARG A 117 4.51 -7.32 10.97
C ARG A 117 3.61 -6.11 10.71
N PRO A 118 2.81 -5.67 11.70
CA PRO A 118 1.88 -4.57 11.51
C PRO A 118 2.61 -3.25 11.27
N ARG A 119 2.21 -2.53 10.22
CA ARG A 119 2.74 -1.23 9.83
C ARG A 119 1.67 -0.14 9.93
N VAL A 120 2.03 0.99 10.53
CA VAL A 120 1.18 2.19 10.59
C VAL A 120 1.39 3.00 9.31
N LEU A 121 0.30 3.26 8.59
CA LEU A 121 0.31 4.08 7.34
C LEU A 121 -0.06 5.55 7.58
N LEU A 122 -0.62 5.85 8.75
CA LEU A 122 -0.95 7.22 9.13
C LEU A 122 0.33 8.02 9.36
N GLU A 123 0.51 9.06 8.58
CA GLU A 123 1.62 10.01 8.74
C GLU A 123 1.36 10.93 9.93
N SER A 124 2.42 11.31 10.64
CA SER A 124 2.31 12.20 11.79
C SER A 124 2.31 13.68 11.36
N THR A 125 3.38 14.13 10.71
CA THR A 125 3.56 15.50 10.21
C THR A 125 3.65 15.59 8.68
N GLY A 126 3.86 14.44 8.01
CA GLY A 126 4.18 14.37 6.58
C GLY A 126 5.60 14.84 6.23
N LYS A 127 6.38 15.31 7.21
CA LYS A 127 7.77 15.79 7.04
C LYS A 127 8.81 14.92 7.74
N ASP A 128 8.39 13.74 8.20
CA ASP A 128 9.24 12.83 8.95
C ASP A 128 10.50 12.41 8.15
N PHE A 129 10.40 12.43 6.81
CA PHE A 129 11.51 12.10 5.90
C PHE A 129 12.69 13.07 5.95
N GLU A 130 12.50 14.32 6.38
CA GLU A 130 13.56 15.35 6.40
C GLU A 130 14.64 15.03 7.46
N ASN A 131 14.25 14.32 8.52
CA ASN A 131 15.12 14.03 9.66
C ASN A 131 15.82 12.66 9.55
N TYR A 132 15.62 11.92 8.47
CA TYR A 132 16.16 10.57 8.32
C TYR A 132 17.52 10.55 7.61
N ASP A 133 18.53 10.09 8.34
CA ASP A 133 19.89 9.92 7.85
C ASP A 133 20.17 8.45 7.52
N TRP A 134 19.99 8.06 6.24
CA TRP A 134 20.18 6.68 5.75
C TRP A 134 21.63 6.16 5.72
N ARG A 135 22.55 6.85 6.41
CA ARG A 135 23.88 6.34 6.78
C ARG A 135 23.77 5.14 7.73
N ARG A 136 22.70 5.05 8.50
CA ARG A 136 22.35 3.93 9.40
C ARG A 136 20.94 3.44 9.07
N ILE A 137 20.62 2.20 9.43
CA ILE A 137 19.26 1.66 9.23
C ILE A 137 18.29 2.18 10.29
N GLU A 138 18.74 2.27 11.54
CA GLU A 138 17.94 2.79 12.64
C GLU A 138 17.76 4.30 12.46
N GLN A 139 16.50 4.75 12.51
CA GLN A 139 16.15 6.15 12.45
C GLN A 139 15.34 6.52 13.70
N PRO A 140 15.54 7.73 14.24
CA PRO A 140 14.76 8.19 15.38
C PRO A 140 13.26 8.25 15.02
N GLY A 141 12.40 7.70 15.88
CA GLY A 141 10.94 7.74 15.68
C GLY A 141 10.38 6.76 14.64
N LYS A 142 11.22 6.14 13.80
CA LYS A 142 10.80 5.11 12.84
C LYS A 142 11.05 3.71 13.39
N ARG A 143 10.09 2.80 13.19
CA ARG A 143 10.30 1.38 13.48
C ARG A 143 11.22 0.73 12.44
N LEU A 144 11.90 -0.33 12.88
CA LEU A 144 12.72 -1.15 12.00
C LEU A 144 11.84 -1.96 11.05
N ASP A 145 11.82 -1.57 9.77
CA ASP A 145 10.97 -2.16 8.73
C ASP A 145 11.79 -2.45 7.46
N GLY A 146 11.20 -3.21 6.52
CA GLY A 146 11.76 -3.44 5.19
C GLY A 146 12.05 -2.15 4.40
N GLU A 147 11.26 -1.09 4.61
CA GLU A 147 11.53 0.22 4.01
C GLU A 147 12.88 0.80 4.45
N SER A 148 13.30 0.56 5.70
CA SER A 148 14.60 1.03 6.18
C SER A 148 15.76 0.30 5.50
N VAL A 149 15.55 -0.96 5.11
CA VAL A 149 16.52 -1.74 4.31
C VAL A 149 16.61 -1.18 2.90
N VAL A 150 15.47 -0.92 2.25
CA VAL A 150 15.42 -0.36 0.90
C VAL A 150 16.08 1.01 0.84
N GLN A 151 15.79 1.91 1.79
CA GLN A 151 16.39 3.23 1.82
C GLN A 151 17.89 3.19 2.15
N ARG A 152 18.33 2.28 3.03
CA ARG A 152 19.75 2.03 3.28
C ARG A 152 20.48 1.52 2.04
N GLN A 153 19.88 0.56 1.34
CA GLN A 153 20.41 0.01 0.09
C GLN A 153 20.52 1.11 -0.97
N LEU A 154 19.48 1.92 -1.13
CA LEU A 154 19.46 3.05 -2.04
C LEU A 154 20.54 4.07 -1.69
N TRP A 155 20.70 4.39 -0.41
CA TRP A 155 21.73 5.30 0.07
C TRP A 155 23.13 4.79 -0.29
N LEU A 156 23.40 3.48 -0.09
CA LEU A 156 24.68 2.87 -0.47
C LEU A 156 24.95 2.98 -1.97
N LEU A 157 23.94 2.72 -2.81
CA LEU A 157 24.06 2.85 -4.27
C LEU A 157 24.34 4.29 -4.72
N ASN A 158 23.88 5.26 -3.95
CA ASN A 158 24.03 6.68 -4.25
C ASN A 158 25.32 7.30 -3.69
N HIS A 159 25.95 6.69 -2.68
CA HIS A 159 27.09 7.28 -1.94
C HIS A 159 28.37 6.46 -2.02
N VAL A 160 28.29 5.16 -2.26
CA VAL A 160 29.47 4.30 -2.44
C VAL A 160 29.75 4.15 -3.94
N PRO A 161 30.96 4.48 -4.42
CA PRO A 161 31.29 4.34 -5.83
C PRO A 161 31.36 2.86 -6.23
N ASP A 162 30.86 2.56 -7.44
CA ASP A 162 30.95 1.26 -8.12
C ASP A 162 30.42 0.04 -7.33
N ILE A 163 29.52 0.27 -6.37
CA ILE A 163 28.86 -0.80 -5.64
C ILE A 163 27.74 -1.43 -6.49
N THR A 164 27.66 -2.76 -6.49
CA THR A 164 26.57 -3.49 -7.16
C THR A 164 25.30 -3.48 -6.32
N GLU A 165 24.14 -3.60 -6.99
CA GLU A 165 22.84 -3.67 -6.32
C GLU A 165 22.77 -4.81 -5.29
N SER A 166 23.34 -5.97 -5.63
CA SER A 166 23.39 -7.15 -4.75
C SER A 166 24.30 -6.95 -3.54
N ALA A 167 25.49 -6.36 -3.72
CA ALA A 167 26.39 -6.09 -2.59
C ALA A 167 25.78 -5.08 -1.62
N ALA A 168 25.15 -4.02 -2.14
CA ALA A 168 24.41 -3.05 -1.33
C ALA A 168 23.25 -3.71 -0.57
N TYR A 169 22.52 -4.62 -1.24
CA TYR A 169 21.44 -5.41 -0.63
C TYR A 169 21.95 -6.28 0.52
N ASP A 170 23.03 -7.02 0.30
CA ASP A 170 23.60 -7.92 1.31
C ASP A 170 24.14 -7.18 2.55
N ILE A 171 24.67 -5.96 2.37
CA ILE A 171 25.09 -5.10 3.48
C ILE A 171 23.86 -4.66 4.29
N ALA A 172 22.86 -4.08 3.62
CA ALA A 172 21.64 -3.60 4.29
C ALA A 172 20.88 -4.74 4.99
N ARG A 173 20.79 -5.90 4.34
CA ARG A 173 20.14 -7.11 4.88
C ARG A 173 20.85 -7.65 6.12
N ARG A 174 22.19 -7.69 6.12
CA ARG A 174 22.97 -8.13 7.31
C ARG A 174 22.83 -7.16 8.48
N GLU A 175 22.85 -5.86 8.20
CA GLU A 175 22.58 -4.84 9.22
C GLU A 175 21.16 -5.03 9.80
N PHE A 176 20.16 -5.24 8.95
CA PHE A 176 18.78 -5.51 9.37
C PHE A 176 18.63 -6.77 10.23
N TYR A 177 19.24 -7.89 9.84
CA TYR A 177 19.20 -9.13 10.62
C TYR A 177 19.82 -8.97 12.01
N ARG A 178 20.93 -8.23 12.10
CA ARG A 178 21.56 -7.97 13.40
C ARG A 178 20.61 -7.21 14.33
N LEU A 179 19.90 -6.22 13.81
CA LEU A 179 18.96 -5.42 14.59
C LEU A 179 17.72 -6.23 14.98
N ARG A 180 17.16 -7.03 14.06
CA ARG A 180 16.05 -7.94 14.37
C ARG A 180 16.41 -8.96 15.44
N LEU A 181 17.58 -9.59 15.32
CA LEU A 181 18.08 -10.51 16.33
C LEU A 181 18.23 -9.83 17.69
N LYS A 182 18.74 -8.60 17.71
CA LYS A 182 18.87 -7.81 18.93
C LYS A 182 17.49 -7.52 19.55
N GLU A 183 16.49 -7.11 18.76
CA GLU A 183 15.12 -6.89 19.25
C GLU A 183 14.53 -8.16 19.88
N ASP A 184 14.72 -9.32 19.25
CA ASP A 184 14.18 -10.59 19.73
C ASP A 184 14.87 -11.06 21.02
N ILE A 185 16.20 -10.93 21.10
CA ILE A 185 16.97 -11.22 22.32
C ILE A 185 16.52 -10.28 23.44
N GLN A 186 16.39 -8.98 23.17
CA GLN A 186 15.97 -7.99 24.16
C GLN A 186 14.59 -8.32 24.75
N ARG A 187 13.63 -8.72 23.91
CA ARG A 187 12.30 -9.12 24.38
C ARG A 187 12.35 -10.36 25.28
N ARG A 188 13.14 -11.38 24.90
CA ARG A 188 13.27 -12.61 25.69
C ARG A 188 13.94 -12.36 27.03
N VAL A 189 15.09 -11.69 27.01
CA VAL A 189 15.84 -11.36 28.23
C VAL A 189 15.01 -10.47 29.15
N ALA A 190 14.30 -9.46 28.62
CA ALA A 190 13.44 -8.61 29.44
C ALA A 190 12.30 -9.38 30.13
N ALA A 191 11.70 -10.37 29.44
CA ALA A 191 10.68 -11.22 30.04
C ALA A 191 11.29 -12.12 31.13
N GLU A 192 12.42 -12.76 30.85
CA GLU A 192 13.11 -13.67 31.78
C GLU A 192 13.60 -12.93 33.04
N GLU A 193 14.16 -11.74 32.87
CA GLU A 193 14.53 -10.86 33.99
C GLU A 193 13.29 -10.47 34.82
N ALA A 194 12.20 -10.07 34.17
CA ALA A 194 10.97 -9.70 34.88
C ALA A 194 10.40 -10.88 35.70
N GLU A 195 10.40 -12.10 35.15
CA GLU A 195 9.98 -13.30 35.89
C GLU A 195 10.92 -13.61 37.06
N ALA A 196 12.24 -13.46 36.87
CA ALA A 196 13.23 -13.65 37.93
C ALA A 196 13.02 -12.66 39.09
N TYR A 197 12.57 -11.44 38.81
CA TYR A 197 12.18 -10.45 39.83
C TYR A 197 10.75 -10.60 40.35
N GLY A 198 10.04 -11.67 39.96
CA GLY A 198 8.71 -12.02 40.47
C GLY A 198 7.53 -11.34 39.78
N ALA A 199 7.72 -10.75 38.60
CA ALA A 199 6.61 -10.28 37.78
C ALA A 199 5.74 -11.47 37.32
N LYS A 200 4.42 -11.29 37.36
CA LYS A 200 3.46 -12.29 36.87
C LYS A 200 2.79 -11.75 35.62
N PHE A 201 2.96 -12.45 34.50
CA PHE A 201 2.30 -12.12 33.25
C PHE A 201 0.89 -12.71 33.17
N GLY A 202 0.04 -12.10 32.34
CA GLY A 202 -1.26 -12.65 31.97
C GLY A 202 -1.13 -13.87 31.04
N PRO A 203 -2.25 -14.36 30.47
CA PRO A 203 -2.21 -15.49 29.55
C PRO A 203 -1.34 -15.18 28.32
N SER A 204 -0.52 -16.14 27.93
CA SER A 204 0.33 -16.01 26.74
C SER A 204 -0.51 -15.95 25.46
N TYR A 205 0.02 -15.34 24.40
CA TYR A 205 -0.62 -15.36 23.08
C TYR A 205 -0.93 -16.77 22.58
N MET A 206 -0.10 -17.77 22.94
CA MET A 206 -0.37 -19.18 22.59
C MET A 206 -1.60 -19.73 23.31
N GLU A 207 -1.79 -19.38 24.58
CA GLU A 207 -2.98 -19.79 25.35
C GLU A 207 -4.24 -19.10 24.85
N ILE A 208 -4.13 -17.81 24.50
CA ILE A 208 -5.23 -17.05 23.89
C ILE A 208 -5.60 -17.67 22.54
N GLY A 209 -4.62 -18.02 21.72
CA GLY A 209 -4.83 -18.73 20.44
C GLY A 209 -5.56 -20.05 20.63
N MET A 210 -5.08 -20.90 21.55
CA MET A 210 -5.71 -22.20 21.85
C MET A 210 -7.16 -22.05 22.32
N LYS A 211 -7.46 -21.03 23.14
CA LYS A 211 -8.84 -20.75 23.58
C LYS A 211 -9.75 -20.42 22.40
N LEU A 212 -9.31 -19.54 21.51
CA LEU A 212 -10.07 -19.17 20.31
C LEU A 212 -10.25 -20.37 19.36
N GLU A 213 -9.23 -21.21 19.20
CA GLU A 213 -9.30 -22.43 18.39
C GLU A 213 -10.32 -23.42 18.96
N ASN A 214 -10.33 -23.63 20.27
CA ASN A 214 -11.31 -24.49 20.93
C ASN A 214 -12.75 -23.97 20.74
N GLU A 215 -12.97 -22.66 20.89
CA GLU A 215 -14.29 -22.05 20.65
C GLU A 215 -14.79 -22.27 19.22
N GLN A 216 -13.90 -22.20 18.23
CA GLN A 216 -14.26 -22.48 16.83
C GLN A 216 -14.45 -23.97 16.56
N TYR A 217 -13.63 -24.82 17.19
CA TYR A 217 -13.78 -26.27 17.09
C TYR A 217 -15.12 -26.73 17.65
N ASP A 218 -15.56 -26.20 18.79
CA ASP A 218 -16.85 -26.54 19.38
C ASP A 218 -18.02 -26.15 18.47
N LYS A 219 -17.95 -24.97 17.84
CA LYS A 219 -18.91 -24.54 16.81
C LYS A 219 -18.90 -25.47 15.59
N TRP A 220 -17.72 -25.90 15.16
CA TRP A 220 -17.60 -26.84 14.06
C TRP A 220 -18.17 -28.22 14.43
N VAL A 221 -17.97 -28.70 15.67
CA VAL A 221 -18.51 -29.98 16.14
C VAL A 221 -20.04 -29.98 16.14
N THR A 222 -20.67 -28.89 16.61
CA THR A 222 -22.14 -28.80 16.59
C THR A 222 -22.68 -28.77 15.17
N TRP A 223 -22.06 -28.00 14.27
CA TRP A 223 -22.40 -28.00 12.86
C TRP A 223 -22.21 -29.38 12.21
N ALA A 224 -21.05 -30.01 12.38
CA ALA A 224 -20.72 -31.30 11.79
C ALA A 224 -21.70 -32.40 12.23
N ARG A 225 -22.14 -32.39 13.50
CA ARG A 225 -23.18 -33.31 14.00
C ARG A 225 -24.51 -33.10 13.28
N SER A 226 -24.96 -31.85 13.13
CA SER A 226 -26.20 -31.55 12.42
C SER A 226 -26.12 -31.92 10.94
N ALA A 227 -24.99 -31.65 10.28
CA ALA A 227 -24.74 -32.01 8.89
C ALA A 227 -24.72 -33.53 8.71
N ALA A 228 -24.04 -34.27 9.59
CA ALA A 228 -24.03 -35.74 9.58
C ALA A 228 -25.45 -36.31 9.74
N GLN A 229 -26.25 -35.77 10.67
CA GLN A 229 -27.64 -36.19 10.85
C GLN A 229 -28.48 -35.96 9.59
N VAL A 230 -28.33 -34.83 8.91
CA VAL A 230 -29.02 -34.55 7.63
C VAL A 230 -28.55 -35.51 6.53
N GLN A 231 -27.25 -35.82 6.46
CA GLN A 231 -26.72 -36.79 5.50
C GLN A 231 -27.24 -38.20 5.76
N ASP A 232 -27.29 -38.63 7.03
CA ASP A 232 -27.85 -39.93 7.43
C ASP A 232 -29.34 -40.02 7.07
N GLN A 233 -30.11 -38.94 7.29
CA GLN A 233 -31.51 -38.87 6.87
C GLN A 233 -31.68 -38.98 5.36
N ARG A 234 -30.84 -38.28 4.58
CA ARG A 234 -30.83 -38.39 3.11
C ARG A 234 -30.46 -39.79 2.64
N HIS A 235 -29.44 -40.40 3.24
CA HIS A 235 -29.02 -41.76 2.92
C HIS A 235 -30.12 -42.77 3.27
N ALA A 236 -30.76 -42.63 4.44
CA ALA A 236 -31.88 -43.47 4.84
C ALA A 236 -33.08 -43.33 3.90
N ALA A 237 -33.40 -42.12 3.43
CA ALA A 237 -34.44 -41.90 2.43
C ALA A 237 -34.11 -42.56 1.08
N LEU A 238 -32.83 -42.57 0.68
CA LEU A 238 -32.37 -43.22 -0.55
C LEU A 238 -32.39 -44.76 -0.44
N THR A 239 -31.98 -45.32 0.70
CA THR A 239 -31.96 -46.79 0.92
C THR A 239 -33.30 -47.37 1.35
N GLY A 240 -34.17 -46.54 1.93
CA GLY A 240 -35.49 -46.93 2.43
C GLY A 240 -36.58 -46.91 1.35
N ALA A 241 -36.27 -46.49 0.12
CA ALA A 241 -37.14 -46.64 -1.02
C ALA A 241 -37.01 -48.08 -1.57
N PRO A 242 -37.96 -48.99 -1.35
CA PRO A 242 -38.01 -50.22 -2.13
C PRO A 242 -38.20 -49.85 -3.61
N ASP A 243 -37.49 -50.55 -4.49
CA ASP A 243 -37.63 -50.46 -5.95
C ASP A 243 -39.11 -50.60 -6.36
N LEU A 244 -39.79 -49.46 -6.47
CA LEU A 244 -41.04 -49.30 -7.16
C LEU A 244 -40.67 -48.56 -8.45
N GLY A 245 -40.56 -49.36 -9.50
CA GLY A 245 -40.32 -48.86 -10.85
C GLY A 245 -41.34 -47.81 -11.28
N ASP A 246 -40.82 -46.88 -12.06
CA ASP A 246 -41.47 -46.07 -13.09
C ASP A 246 -42.49 -44.99 -12.65
N ALA A 247 -42.06 -43.73 -12.76
CA ALA A 247 -42.62 -42.71 -13.67
C ALA A 247 -42.16 -41.31 -13.23
N GLY A 248 -41.69 -40.51 -14.18
CA GLY A 248 -40.96 -39.26 -13.93
C GLY A 248 -41.79 -38.09 -13.41
N GLU A 249 -41.10 -37.11 -12.84
CA GLU A 249 -41.36 -35.69 -13.04
C GLU A 249 -40.22 -34.85 -12.43
N ALA A 250 -39.79 -33.85 -13.18
CA ALA A 250 -38.73 -32.92 -12.83
C ALA A 250 -39.13 -32.03 -11.65
N SER A 251 -38.20 -31.80 -10.72
CA SER A 251 -38.12 -30.54 -9.99
C SER A 251 -36.66 -30.26 -9.62
N GLU A 252 -36.04 -29.37 -10.41
CA GLU A 252 -34.92 -28.54 -9.94
C GLU A 252 -35.43 -27.76 -8.73
N LEU A 253 -34.91 -28.07 -7.54
CA LEU A 253 -35.12 -27.28 -6.34
C LEU A 253 -33.79 -26.69 -5.90
N GLU A 254 -33.75 -25.38 -6.11
CA GLU A 254 -32.86 -24.33 -5.62
C GLU A 254 -32.01 -24.71 -4.40
N MET A 255 -30.69 -24.57 -4.58
CA MET A 255 -29.76 -24.46 -3.46
C MET A 255 -29.94 -23.07 -2.83
N GLU A 256 -30.73 -22.97 -1.76
CA GLU A 256 -30.67 -21.84 -0.84
C GLU A 256 -29.32 -21.86 -0.10
N GLU A 257 -28.45 -20.89 -0.42
CA GLU A 257 -27.34 -20.51 0.45
C GLU A 257 -27.92 -20.04 1.80
N PRO A 258 -27.44 -20.53 2.95
CA PRO A 258 -27.86 -19.96 4.22
C PRO A 258 -27.33 -18.52 4.32
N GLU A 259 -28.26 -17.59 4.50
CA GLU A 259 -28.02 -16.17 4.74
C GLU A 259 -26.85 -15.93 5.69
N ALA A 260 -25.85 -15.21 5.19
CA ALA A 260 -24.85 -14.56 6.02
C ALA A 260 -25.56 -13.53 6.91
N VAL A 261 -25.71 -13.85 8.19
CA VAL A 261 -26.17 -12.90 9.21
C VAL A 261 -25.15 -11.75 9.29
N PRO A 262 -25.54 -10.49 9.04
CA PRO A 262 -24.65 -9.35 9.24
C PRO A 262 -24.51 -9.04 10.74
N ALA A 263 -23.24 -9.02 11.16
CA ALA A 263 -22.63 -8.36 12.33
C ALA A 263 -23.41 -8.26 13.64
#